data_AF-C7N7T4-F1
#
_entry.id   AF-C7N7T4-F1
#
_cell.length_a   1.000
_cell.length_b   1.000
_cell.length_c   1.000
_cell.angle_alpha   90.00
_cell.angle_beta   90.00
_cell.angle_gamma   90.00
#
_symmetry.space_group_name_H-M   'P 1'
#
loop_
_entity.id
_entity.type
_entity.pdbx_description
1 polymer ?
#
loop_
_entity_poly.entity_id
_entity_poly.type
_entity_poly.pdbx_seq_one_letter_code
_entity_poly.pdbx_strand_id
1 'polypeptide(L)'
;MVAASKEELIQKMYDCVVEMEDEEVVDVCNEYLEAGYDAYDGIMEGLVAGMNRASELYDEEEYFVTDVLLCSDALYAGLDVLRPHLKSEEADGQRKKVVIGVVEGDTHDIGKNLVKIMLETAGFEIYDLGRDVPLDDFVTKAKEVDADIIAMSTLMTTTMGGMGEVVKKLEEAGIRDKVKVMVGGSPVSRRFADEIGAEGYSRNAVEAVKMAKELVGMA
;
A
#
# COMPACT_ATOMS: atom_id res chain seq x y z
N MET A 1 -33.19 1.97 18.23
CA MET A 1 -32.12 1.04 17.86
C MET A 1 -30.89 1.49 18.63
N VAL A 2 -30.22 0.57 19.33
CA VAL A 2 -28.92 0.88 19.95
C VAL A 2 -27.94 0.97 18.79
N ALA A 3 -27.20 2.08 18.67
CA ALA A 3 -26.15 2.19 17.65
C ALA A 3 -25.16 1.04 17.83
N ALA A 4 -24.75 0.39 16.74
CA ALA A 4 -23.75 -0.67 16.81
C ALA A 4 -22.45 -0.11 17.42
N SER A 5 -21.81 -0.93 18.26
CA SER A 5 -20.50 -0.60 18.84
C SER A 5 -19.42 -0.54 17.77
N LYS A 6 -18.31 0.14 18.07
CA LYS A 6 -17.16 0.24 17.17
C LYS A 6 -16.67 -1.14 16.75
N GLU A 7 -16.55 -2.04 17.73
CA GLU A 7 -16.07 -3.41 17.54
C GLU A 7 -17.02 -4.22 16.65
N GLU A 8 -18.34 -4.06 16.81
CA GLU A 8 -19.33 -4.72 15.96
C GLU A 8 -19.25 -4.25 14.50
N LEU A 9 -19.06 -2.94 14.26
CA LEU A 9 -18.94 -2.42 12.91
C LEU A 9 -17.61 -2.80 12.24
N ILE A 10 -16.51 -2.83 13.01
CA ILE A 10 -15.22 -3.35 12.53
C ILE A 10 -15.35 -4.82 12.15
N GLN A 11 -16.00 -5.63 12.99
CA GLN A 11 -16.23 -7.04 12.70
C GLN A 11 -17.09 -7.22 11.45
N LYS A 12 -18.13 -6.40 11.26
CA LYS A 12 -18.92 -6.43 10.03
C LYS A 12 -18.11 -6.07 8.79
N MET A 13 -17.24 -5.05 8.85
CA MET A 13 -16.35 -4.73 7.71
C MET A 13 -15.44 -5.90 7.37
N TYR A 14 -14.88 -6.55 8.40
CA TYR A 14 -14.09 -7.77 8.24
C TYR A 14 -14.92 -8.87 7.57
N ASP A 15 -16.12 -9.14 8.08
CA ASP A 15 -17.02 -10.19 7.58
C ASP A 15 -17.42 -9.91 6.13
N CYS A 16 -17.79 -8.67 5.77
CA CYS A 16 -18.13 -8.31 4.39
C CYS A 16 -16.97 -8.56 3.42
N VAL A 17 -15.73 -8.30 3.82
CA VAL A 17 -14.56 -8.59 2.95
C VAL A 17 -14.37 -10.10 2.79
N VAL A 18 -14.49 -10.87 3.87
CA VAL A 18 -14.35 -12.35 3.81
C VAL A 18 -15.50 -12.98 3.03
N GLU A 19 -16.73 -12.50 3.22
CA GLU A 19 -17.94 -13.03 2.59
C GLU A 19 -18.22 -12.46 1.19
N MET A 20 -17.32 -11.61 0.66
CA MET A 20 -17.40 -11.04 -0.69
C MET A 20 -18.59 -10.10 -0.92
N GLU A 21 -19.02 -9.39 0.13
CA GLU A 21 -20.18 -8.49 0.13
C GLU A 21 -19.74 -7.03 -0.15
N ASP A 22 -19.49 -6.71 -1.42
CA ASP A 22 -18.98 -5.41 -1.88
C ASP A 22 -20.01 -4.27 -1.82
N GLU A 23 -21.31 -4.59 -1.89
CA GLU A 23 -22.38 -3.61 -1.67
C GLU A 23 -22.58 -3.31 -0.18
N GLU A 24 -22.61 -4.34 0.69
CA GLU A 24 -22.89 -4.17 2.13
C GLU A 24 -21.75 -3.44 2.85
N VAL A 25 -20.50 -3.69 2.47
CA VAL A 25 -19.33 -3.04 3.12
C VAL A 25 -19.40 -1.51 3.02
N VAL A 26 -20.00 -0.97 1.95
CA VAL A 26 -20.19 0.47 1.76
C VAL A 26 -21.12 1.04 2.81
N ASP A 27 -22.25 0.38 3.06
CA ASP A 27 -23.23 0.79 4.07
C ASP A 27 -22.62 0.72 5.49
N VAL A 28 -21.89 -0.35 5.80
CA VAL A 28 -21.20 -0.52 7.09
C VAL A 28 -20.13 0.57 7.30
N CYS A 29 -19.36 0.91 6.25
CA CYS A 29 -18.38 1.99 6.31
C CYS A 29 -19.02 3.36 6.55
N ASN A 30 -20.17 3.64 5.93
CA ASN A 30 -20.91 4.88 6.18
C ASN A 30 -21.45 4.93 7.62
N GLU A 31 -22.04 3.85 8.12
CA GLU A 31 -22.52 3.77 9.51
C GLU A 31 -21.37 4.01 10.52
N TYR A 32 -20.20 3.43 10.25
CA TYR A 32 -19.00 3.61 11.08
C TYR A 32 -18.52 5.06 11.13
N LEU A 33 -18.52 5.74 9.99
CA LEU A 33 -18.15 7.16 9.92
C LEU A 33 -19.20 8.07 10.57
N GLU A 34 -20.50 7.78 10.39
CA GLU A 34 -21.59 8.53 11.03
C GLU A 34 -21.54 8.42 12.56
N ALA A 35 -21.09 7.29 13.09
CA ALA A 35 -20.86 7.10 14.52
C ALA A 35 -19.61 7.86 15.04
N GLY A 36 -18.82 8.47 14.16
CA GLY A 36 -17.66 9.30 14.50
C GLY A 36 -16.40 8.51 14.87
N TYR A 37 -16.32 7.25 14.45
CA TYR A 37 -15.15 6.42 14.68
C TYR A 37 -14.02 6.75 13.69
N ASP A 38 -12.78 6.41 14.06
CA ASP A 38 -11.60 6.77 13.29
C ASP A 38 -11.44 5.86 12.07
N ALA A 39 -11.44 6.44 10.86
CA ALA A 39 -11.37 5.69 9.60
C ALA A 39 -10.14 4.78 9.50
N TYR A 40 -9.02 5.14 10.14
CA TYR A 40 -7.82 4.31 10.13
C TYR A 40 -8.07 2.95 10.77
N ASP A 41 -8.78 2.91 11.90
CA ASP A 41 -9.07 1.68 12.62
C ASP A 41 -10.00 0.78 11.79
N GLY A 42 -11.03 1.35 11.14
CA GLY A 42 -11.92 0.60 10.23
C GLY A 42 -11.19 -0.01 9.04
N ILE A 43 -10.22 0.72 8.46
CA ILE A 43 -9.38 0.19 7.37
C ILE A 43 -8.49 -0.95 7.88
N MET A 44 -7.75 -0.73 8.97
CA MET A 44 -6.70 -1.65 9.40
C MET A 44 -7.24 -2.90 10.11
N GLU A 45 -8.21 -2.72 11.02
CA GLU A 45 -8.77 -3.79 11.85
C GLU A 45 -10.00 -4.44 11.20
N GLY A 46 -10.68 -3.75 10.29
CA GLY A 46 -11.81 -4.28 9.52
C GLY A 46 -11.37 -4.80 8.16
N LEU A 47 -11.23 -3.89 7.20
CA LEU A 47 -11.05 -4.24 5.79
C LEU A 47 -9.76 -5.02 5.49
N VAL A 48 -8.61 -4.52 5.97
CA VAL A 48 -7.29 -5.14 5.76
C VAL A 48 -7.20 -6.47 6.51
N ALA A 49 -7.77 -6.55 7.72
CA ALA A 49 -7.82 -7.80 8.47
C ALA A 49 -8.67 -8.86 7.74
N GLY A 50 -9.81 -8.48 7.17
CA GLY A 50 -10.64 -9.37 6.35
C GLY A 50 -9.89 -9.88 5.11
N MET A 51 -9.16 -9.00 4.42
CA MET A 51 -8.36 -9.39 3.27
C MET A 51 -7.21 -10.34 3.65
N ASN A 52 -6.57 -10.13 4.80
CA ASN A 52 -5.57 -11.06 5.31
C ASN A 52 -6.17 -12.44 5.56
N ARG A 53 -7.39 -12.51 6.13
CA ARG A 53 -8.08 -13.80 6.28
C ARG A 53 -8.41 -14.44 4.95
N ALA A 54 -8.86 -13.67 3.95
CA ALA A 54 -9.09 -14.20 2.60
C ALA A 54 -7.80 -14.80 2.00
N SER A 55 -6.65 -14.18 2.25
CA SER A 55 -5.35 -14.74 1.86
C SER A 55 -5.03 -16.05 2.59
N GLU A 56 -5.30 -16.13 3.90
CA GLU A 56 -5.13 -17.37 4.66
C GLU A 56 -6.05 -18.50 4.15
N LEU A 57 -7.31 -18.19 3.85
CA LEU A 57 -8.27 -19.15 3.29
C LEU A 57 -7.85 -19.65 1.91
N TYR A 58 -7.22 -18.80 1.10
CA TYR A 58 -6.62 -19.21 -0.16
C TYR A 58 -5.44 -20.17 0.04
N ASP A 59 -4.54 -19.86 0.99
CA ASP A 59 -3.40 -20.72 1.34
C ASP A 59 -3.85 -22.06 1.96
N GLU A 60 -4.98 -22.05 2.67
CA GLU A 60 -5.67 -23.23 3.23
C GLU A 60 -6.42 -24.06 2.15
N GLU A 61 -6.40 -23.64 0.89
CA GLU A 61 -7.13 -24.24 -0.24
C GLU A 61 -8.67 -24.19 -0.11
N GLU A 62 -9.19 -23.34 0.77
CA GLU A 62 -10.63 -23.12 0.97
C GLU A 62 -11.20 -22.08 -0.03
N TYR A 63 -10.39 -21.09 -0.40
CA TYR A 63 -10.72 -20.10 -1.44
C TYR A 63 -10.00 -20.38 -2.74
N PHE A 64 -10.68 -20.07 -3.85
CA PHE A 64 -10.09 -19.99 -5.17
C PHE A 64 -9.64 -18.56 -5.48
N VAL A 65 -8.86 -18.42 -6.56
CA VAL A 65 -8.41 -17.10 -7.04
C VAL A 65 -9.59 -16.17 -7.31
N THR A 66 -10.73 -16.69 -7.78
CA THR A 66 -11.94 -15.89 -8.01
C THR A 66 -12.50 -15.31 -6.73
N ASP A 67 -12.46 -16.05 -5.63
CA ASP A 67 -13.00 -15.61 -4.34
C ASP A 67 -12.13 -14.48 -3.77
N VAL A 68 -10.81 -14.61 -3.88
CA VAL A 68 -9.85 -13.57 -3.48
C VAL A 68 -10.05 -12.27 -4.30
N LEU A 69 -10.40 -12.38 -5.58
CA LEU A 69 -10.71 -11.22 -6.41
C LEU A 69 -11.96 -10.49 -5.90
N LEU A 70 -13.02 -11.23 -5.56
CA LEU A 70 -14.25 -10.64 -5.01
C LEU A 70 -14.02 -10.02 -3.61
N CYS A 71 -13.20 -10.67 -2.77
CA CYS A 71 -12.76 -10.09 -1.49
C CYS A 71 -12.02 -8.76 -1.72
N SER A 72 -11.19 -8.70 -2.77
CA SER A 72 -10.49 -7.46 -3.15
C SER A 72 -11.45 -6.37 -3.61
N ASP A 73 -12.53 -6.71 -4.33
CA ASP A 73 -13.55 -5.75 -4.75
C ASP A 73 -14.26 -5.15 -3.53
N ALA A 74 -14.65 -5.99 -2.56
CA ALA A 74 -15.22 -5.53 -1.29
C ALA A 74 -14.25 -4.64 -0.47
N LEU A 75 -12.97 -5.03 -0.38
CA LEU A 75 -11.93 -4.20 0.23
C LEU A 75 -11.86 -2.81 -0.43
N TYR A 76 -11.82 -2.75 -1.77
CA TYR A 76 -11.71 -1.48 -2.48
C TYR A 76 -12.97 -0.62 -2.34
N ALA A 77 -14.16 -1.23 -2.35
CA ALA A 77 -15.41 -0.51 -2.09
C ALA A 77 -15.41 0.15 -0.70
N GLY A 78 -14.95 -0.56 0.34
CA GLY A 78 -14.80 0.01 1.67
C GLY A 78 -13.71 1.10 1.76
N LEU A 79 -12.57 0.90 1.09
CA LEU A 79 -11.49 1.89 1.04
C LEU A 79 -11.93 3.20 0.39
N ASP A 80 -12.74 3.15 -0.67
CA ASP A 80 -13.25 4.35 -1.35
C ASP A 80 -14.14 5.20 -0.43
N VAL A 81 -14.83 4.57 0.53
CA VAL A 81 -15.63 5.25 1.56
C VAL A 81 -14.76 5.81 2.68
N LEU A 82 -13.84 5.01 3.24
CA LEU A 82 -13.08 5.40 4.43
C LEU A 82 -11.90 6.33 4.14
N ARG A 83 -11.23 6.17 2.99
CA ARG A 83 -10.01 6.93 2.66
C ARG A 83 -10.18 8.46 2.70
N PRO A 84 -11.27 9.07 2.17
CA PRO A 84 -11.47 10.51 2.23
C PRO A 84 -11.55 11.09 3.65
N HIS A 85 -11.79 10.24 4.65
CA HIS A 85 -11.96 10.62 6.05
C HIS A 85 -10.70 10.40 6.89
N LEU A 86 -9.61 9.92 6.28
CA LEU A 86 -8.32 9.84 6.95
C LEU A 86 -7.78 11.23 7.25
N LYS A 87 -7.29 11.43 8.47
CA LYS A 87 -6.65 12.68 8.87
C LYS A 87 -5.32 12.82 8.15
N SER A 88 -5.24 13.80 7.26
CA SER A 88 -3.96 14.17 6.63
C SER A 88 -3.17 15.07 7.55
N GLU A 89 -1.87 14.81 7.65
CA GLU A 89 -0.92 15.78 8.18
C GLU A 89 -0.81 16.94 7.17
N GLU A 90 -0.96 18.18 7.64
CA GLU A 90 -0.67 19.35 6.80
C GLU A 90 0.83 19.38 6.54
N ALA A 91 1.21 19.35 5.27
CA ALA A 91 2.60 19.50 4.88
C ALA A 91 3.01 20.98 5.01
N ASP A 92 3.80 21.30 6.03
CA ASP A 92 4.48 22.59 6.13
C ASP A 92 5.64 22.64 5.10
N GLY A 93 5.39 23.26 3.94
CA GLY A 93 6.39 23.49 2.90
C GLY A 93 6.26 22.59 1.67
N GLN A 94 7.38 22.35 0.97
CA GLN A 94 7.38 21.56 -0.26
C GLN A 94 7.21 20.08 0.08
N ARG A 95 6.15 19.47 -0.47
CA ARG A 95 5.87 18.04 -0.29
C ARG A 95 7.00 17.20 -0.86
N LYS A 96 7.36 16.15 -0.13
CA LYS A 96 8.31 15.13 -0.58
C LYS A 96 7.64 14.21 -1.57
N LYS A 97 8.31 13.98 -2.70
CA LYS A 97 7.73 13.28 -3.85
C LYS A 97 8.13 11.81 -3.84
N VAL A 98 7.15 10.92 -3.96
CA VAL A 98 7.36 9.48 -3.99
C VAL A 98 6.82 8.92 -5.30
N VAL A 99 7.66 8.21 -6.04
CA VAL A 99 7.24 7.35 -7.16
C VAL A 99 6.99 5.96 -6.61
N ILE A 100 5.80 5.41 -6.80
CA ILE A 100 5.41 4.10 -6.25
C ILE A 100 4.85 3.19 -7.35
N GLY A 101 5.17 1.90 -7.32
CA GLY A 101 4.67 0.93 -8.30
C GLY A 101 4.92 -0.54 -7.91
N VAL A 102 4.14 -1.44 -8.50
CA VAL A 102 4.46 -2.88 -8.52
C VAL A 102 5.36 -3.17 -9.71
N VAL A 103 6.48 -3.86 -9.49
CA VAL A 103 7.48 -4.13 -10.54
C VAL A 103 6.91 -4.99 -11.68
N GLU A 104 7.56 -4.89 -12.85
CA GLU A 104 7.23 -5.65 -14.07
C GLU A 104 7.01 -7.15 -13.79
N GLY A 105 5.95 -7.70 -14.38
CA GLY A 105 5.54 -9.10 -14.24
C GLY A 105 4.69 -9.40 -13.00
N ASP A 106 4.37 -8.40 -12.18
CA ASP A 106 3.61 -8.56 -10.95
C ASP A 106 2.43 -7.57 -10.87
N THR A 107 1.24 -8.10 -10.60
CA THR A 107 -0.02 -7.37 -10.58
C THR A 107 -0.59 -7.12 -9.18
N HIS A 108 0.07 -7.62 -8.13
CA HIS A 108 -0.46 -7.54 -6.76
C HIS A 108 -0.27 -6.14 -6.16
N ASP A 109 -1.33 -5.35 -6.16
CA ASP A 109 -1.29 -3.92 -5.83
C ASP A 109 -1.96 -3.52 -4.51
N ILE A 110 -2.65 -4.44 -3.83
CA ILE A 110 -3.35 -4.14 -2.56
C ILE A 110 -2.41 -3.51 -1.53
N GLY A 111 -1.28 -4.18 -1.25
CA GLY A 111 -0.28 -3.66 -0.31
C GLY A 111 0.33 -2.33 -0.76
N LYS A 112 0.60 -2.17 -2.07
CA LYS A 112 1.09 -0.92 -2.66
C LYS A 112 0.07 0.21 -2.48
N ASN A 113 -1.20 -0.05 -2.71
CA ASN A 113 -2.28 0.93 -2.56
C ASN A 113 -2.45 1.36 -1.10
N LEU A 114 -2.35 0.43 -0.15
CA LEU A 114 -2.34 0.77 1.28
C LEU A 114 -1.15 1.68 1.63
N VAL A 115 0.07 1.33 1.20
CA VAL A 115 1.27 2.17 1.41
C VAL A 115 1.08 3.56 0.80
N LYS A 116 0.55 3.64 -0.42
CA LYS A 116 0.23 4.92 -1.08
C LYS A 116 -0.70 5.78 -0.22
N ILE A 117 -1.82 5.23 0.23
CA ILE A 117 -2.80 5.96 1.05
C ILE A 117 -2.15 6.48 2.33
N MET A 118 -1.33 5.64 2.97
CA MET A 118 -0.63 5.99 4.21
C MET A 118 0.44 7.06 3.99
N LEU A 119 1.13 7.07 2.84
CA LEU A 119 2.07 8.14 2.50
C LEU A 119 1.37 9.45 2.16
N GLU A 120 0.25 9.42 1.42
CA GLU A 120 -0.55 10.62 1.12
C GLU A 120 -1.07 11.28 2.41
N THR A 121 -1.57 10.47 3.36
CA THR A 121 -2.03 10.97 4.67
C THR A 121 -0.87 11.51 5.52
N ALA A 122 0.35 11.00 5.34
CA ALA A 122 1.56 11.53 5.95
C ALA A 122 2.16 12.76 5.22
N GLY A 123 1.43 13.36 4.27
CA GLY A 123 1.82 14.61 3.62
C GLY A 123 2.76 14.48 2.43
N PHE A 124 3.02 13.25 1.95
CA PHE A 124 3.81 13.03 0.74
C PHE A 124 3.00 13.33 -0.54
N GLU A 125 3.70 13.72 -1.60
CA GLU A 125 3.14 13.83 -2.95
C GLU A 125 3.43 12.53 -3.71
N ILE A 126 2.38 11.81 -4.12
CA ILE A 126 2.51 10.47 -4.69
C ILE A 126 2.33 10.48 -6.21
N TYR A 127 3.27 9.83 -6.89
CA TYR A 127 3.25 9.51 -8.31
C TYR A 127 3.14 7.99 -8.47
N ASP A 128 1.91 7.51 -8.56
CA ASP A 128 1.59 6.08 -8.66
C ASP A 128 1.68 5.61 -10.11
N LEU A 129 2.62 4.69 -10.38
CA LEU A 129 2.81 4.05 -11.68
C LEU A 129 1.86 2.85 -11.87
N GLY A 130 1.18 2.41 -10.80
CA GLY A 130 0.27 1.27 -10.85
C GLY A 130 0.99 -0.06 -10.65
N ARG A 131 0.66 -1.04 -11.49
CA ARG A 131 1.12 -2.44 -11.40
C ARG A 131 1.63 -2.93 -12.75
N ASP A 132 2.43 -3.99 -12.75
CA ASP A 132 3.13 -4.49 -13.93
C ASP A 132 3.93 -3.37 -14.63
N VAL A 133 4.68 -2.62 -13.84
CA VAL A 133 5.33 -1.38 -14.28
C VAL A 133 6.68 -1.70 -14.94
N PRO A 134 6.88 -1.31 -16.21
CA PRO A 134 8.18 -1.43 -16.87
C PRO A 134 9.30 -0.79 -16.03
N LEU A 135 10.43 -1.49 -15.90
CA LEU A 135 11.49 -1.06 -14.98
C LEU A 135 12.08 0.32 -15.32
N ASP A 136 12.07 0.69 -16.61
CA ASP A 136 12.52 2.01 -17.09
C ASP A 136 11.57 3.15 -16.70
N ASP A 137 10.28 2.87 -16.44
CA ASP A 137 9.29 3.88 -16.11
C ASP A 137 9.52 4.45 -14.69
N PHE A 138 10.02 3.63 -13.77
CA PHE A 138 10.44 4.11 -12.44
C PHE A 138 11.52 5.19 -12.55
N VAL A 139 12.55 4.94 -13.37
CA VAL A 139 13.67 5.88 -13.55
C VAL A 139 13.23 7.11 -14.32
N THR A 140 12.41 6.92 -15.36
CA THR A 140 11.89 8.01 -16.19
C THR A 140 11.01 8.94 -15.36
N LYS A 141 10.05 8.39 -14.61
CA LYS A 141 9.17 9.19 -13.77
C LYS A 141 9.93 9.88 -12.65
N ALA A 142 10.88 9.19 -12.00
CA ALA A 142 11.69 9.79 -10.93
C ALA A 142 12.48 11.00 -11.41
N LYS A 143 13.00 10.98 -12.65
CA LYS A 143 13.65 12.14 -13.28
C LYS A 143 12.66 13.24 -13.61
N GLU A 144 11.52 12.91 -14.19
CA GLU A 144 10.51 13.88 -14.63
C GLU A 144 10.01 14.73 -13.47
N VAL A 145 9.84 14.12 -12.30
CA VAL A 145 9.21 14.78 -11.14
C VAL A 145 10.22 15.24 -10.09
N ASP A 146 11.51 14.97 -10.29
CA ASP A 146 12.57 15.12 -9.27
C ASP A 146 12.17 14.42 -7.96
N ALA A 147 11.92 13.10 -8.05
CA ALA A 147 11.43 12.32 -6.92
C ALA A 147 12.45 12.24 -5.78
N ASP A 148 11.97 12.30 -4.53
CA ASP A 148 12.80 12.07 -3.35
C ASP A 148 12.93 10.55 -3.05
N ILE A 149 11.86 9.78 -3.31
CA ILE A 149 11.78 8.35 -3.02
C ILE A 149 11.23 7.57 -4.22
N ILE A 150 11.79 6.39 -4.48
CA ILE A 150 11.15 5.32 -5.26
C ILE A 150 10.76 4.20 -4.30
N ALA A 151 9.48 3.83 -4.29
CA ALA A 151 8.92 2.73 -3.50
C ALA A 151 8.44 1.61 -4.44
N MET A 152 9.06 0.43 -4.34
CA MET A 152 8.71 -0.72 -5.18
C MET A 152 8.07 -1.82 -4.34
N SER A 153 7.01 -2.44 -4.90
CA SER A 153 6.31 -3.57 -4.31
C SER A 153 6.42 -4.82 -5.20
N THR A 154 6.45 -5.99 -4.58
CA THR A 154 6.24 -7.28 -5.25
C THR A 154 5.68 -8.32 -4.29
N LEU A 155 4.80 -9.19 -4.76
CA LEU A 155 4.34 -10.37 -4.04
C LEU A 155 4.98 -11.67 -4.57
N MET A 156 5.68 -11.63 -5.71
CA MET A 156 6.26 -12.81 -6.35
C MET A 156 7.77 -12.85 -6.25
N THR A 157 8.34 -13.99 -5.83
CA THR A 157 9.80 -14.18 -5.78
C THR A 157 10.46 -14.06 -7.16
N THR A 158 9.73 -14.39 -8.23
CA THR A 158 10.20 -14.34 -9.62
C THR A 158 10.45 -12.91 -10.13
N THR A 159 9.78 -11.91 -9.56
CA THR A 159 9.86 -10.52 -10.00
C THR A 159 10.72 -9.64 -9.06
N MET A 160 11.14 -10.17 -7.90
CA MET A 160 12.06 -9.49 -6.99
C MET A 160 13.31 -8.95 -7.69
N GLY A 161 13.90 -9.72 -8.63
CA GLY A 161 15.09 -9.31 -9.37
C GLY A 161 14.92 -7.97 -10.10
N GLY A 162 13.70 -7.64 -10.55
CA GLY A 162 13.37 -6.37 -11.19
C GLY A 162 13.65 -5.16 -10.31
N MET A 163 13.51 -5.28 -8.98
CA MET A 163 13.85 -4.21 -8.04
C MET A 163 15.34 -3.85 -8.10
N GLY A 164 16.21 -4.86 -8.16
CA GLY A 164 17.66 -4.64 -8.28
C GLY A 164 18.05 -4.04 -9.64
N GLU A 165 17.36 -4.42 -10.71
CA GLU A 165 17.55 -3.82 -12.03
C GLU A 165 17.13 -2.35 -12.07
N VAL A 166 16.06 -1.95 -11.37
CA VAL A 166 15.72 -0.52 -11.21
C VAL A 166 16.85 0.24 -10.51
N VAL A 167 17.44 -0.31 -9.45
CA VAL A 167 18.57 0.34 -8.75
C VAL A 167 19.76 0.52 -9.70
N LYS A 168 20.13 -0.49 -10.49
CA LYS A 168 21.18 -0.37 -11.51
C LYS A 168 20.87 0.70 -12.55
N LYS A 169 19.62 0.75 -13.03
CA LYS A 169 19.19 1.78 -14.00
C LYS A 169 19.27 3.19 -13.42
N LEU A 170 19.04 3.37 -12.11
CA LEU A 170 19.26 4.67 -11.44
C LEU A 170 20.73 5.08 -11.43
N GLU A 171 21.65 4.13 -11.28
CA GLU A 171 23.11 4.36 -11.36
C GLU A 171 23.53 4.75 -12.78
N GLU A 172 23.11 3.98 -13.78
CA GLU A 172 23.36 4.26 -15.20
C GLU A 172 22.80 5.63 -15.61
N ALA A 173 21.66 6.00 -15.03
CA ALA A 173 21.00 7.28 -15.22
C ALA A 173 21.67 8.45 -14.49
N GLY A 174 22.63 8.21 -13.59
CA GLY A 174 23.33 9.24 -12.81
C GLY A 174 22.47 9.93 -11.76
N ILE A 175 21.37 9.31 -11.33
CA ILE A 175 20.45 9.88 -10.32
C ILE A 175 20.36 9.07 -9.03
N ARG A 176 21.11 7.96 -8.92
CA ARG A 176 21.11 7.09 -7.75
C ARG A 176 21.35 7.82 -6.44
N ASP A 177 22.25 8.81 -6.42
CA ASP A 177 22.58 9.58 -5.21
C ASP A 177 21.49 10.60 -4.81
N LYS A 178 20.53 10.88 -5.70
CA LYS A 178 19.49 11.90 -5.51
C LYS A 178 18.17 11.33 -5.00
N VAL A 179 17.95 10.03 -5.20
CA VAL A 179 16.68 9.36 -4.92
C VAL A 179 16.92 8.23 -3.92
N LYS A 180 16.09 8.13 -2.88
CA LYS A 180 16.10 7.02 -1.95
C LYS A 180 15.25 5.88 -2.48
N VAL A 181 15.72 4.65 -2.32
CA VAL A 181 14.98 3.46 -2.76
C VAL A 181 14.49 2.71 -1.53
N MET A 182 13.19 2.43 -1.50
CA MET A 182 12.59 1.53 -0.51
C MET A 182 11.83 0.41 -1.21
N VAL A 183 11.88 -0.78 -0.61
CA VAL A 183 11.24 -1.99 -1.16
C VAL A 183 10.35 -2.67 -0.13
N GLY A 184 9.30 -3.33 -0.61
CA GLY A 184 8.36 -4.06 0.23
C GLY A 184 7.62 -5.17 -0.50
N GLY A 185 6.74 -5.84 0.24
CA GLY A 185 5.95 -6.98 -0.21
C GLY A 185 6.45 -8.31 0.39
N SER A 186 5.59 -9.32 0.40
CA SER A 186 5.76 -10.53 1.23
C SER A 186 7.06 -11.31 1.01
N PRO A 187 7.58 -11.52 -0.21
CA PRO A 187 8.83 -12.25 -0.40
C PRO A 187 10.09 -11.41 -0.11
N VAL A 188 9.94 -10.08 0.07
CA VAL A 188 11.05 -9.16 0.27
C VAL A 188 11.53 -9.21 1.72
N SER A 189 12.84 -9.10 1.91
CA SER A 189 13.48 -9.07 3.23
C SER A 189 14.47 -7.92 3.33
N ARG A 190 14.81 -7.53 4.56
CA ARG A 190 15.88 -6.56 4.82
C ARG A 190 17.20 -6.96 4.14
N ARG A 191 17.54 -8.25 4.20
CA ARG A 191 18.74 -8.80 3.55
C ARG A 191 18.73 -8.55 2.04
N PHE A 192 17.59 -8.78 1.39
CA PHE A 192 17.45 -8.53 -0.04
C PHE A 192 17.57 -7.04 -0.38
N ALA A 193 16.95 -6.17 0.42
CA ALA A 193 17.08 -4.72 0.26
C ALA A 193 18.54 -4.26 0.34
N ASP A 194 19.27 -4.75 1.35
CA ASP A 194 20.70 -4.43 1.51
C ASP A 194 21.54 -4.97 0.32
N GLU A 195 21.21 -6.16 -0.20
CA GLU A 195 21.90 -6.79 -1.35
C GLU A 195 21.75 -6.00 -2.65
N ILE A 196 20.56 -5.47 -2.92
CA ILE A 196 20.31 -4.63 -4.12
C ILE A 196 20.68 -3.17 -3.90
N GLY A 197 21.13 -2.80 -2.70
CA GLY A 197 21.48 -1.43 -2.35
C GLY A 197 20.29 -0.50 -2.16
N ALA A 198 19.12 -0.99 -1.76
CA ALA A 198 17.99 -0.14 -1.35
C ALA A 198 18.20 0.36 0.09
N GLU A 199 17.90 1.64 0.36
CA GLU A 199 18.02 2.20 1.72
C GLU A 199 16.90 1.75 2.66
N GLY A 200 15.73 1.43 2.11
CA GLY A 200 14.54 1.11 2.89
C GLY A 200 13.97 -0.29 2.63
N TYR A 201 13.52 -0.93 3.71
CA TYR A 201 12.66 -2.11 3.69
C TYR A 201 11.57 -2.01 4.76
N SER A 202 10.31 -2.22 4.38
CA SER A 202 9.17 -2.25 5.30
C SER A 202 8.34 -3.52 5.14
N ARG A 203 7.84 -4.06 6.27
CA ARG A 203 6.96 -5.25 6.26
C ARG A 203 5.49 -4.91 6.14
N ASN A 204 5.10 -3.68 6.47
CA ASN A 204 3.73 -3.22 6.44
C ASN A 204 3.68 -1.71 6.13
N ALA A 205 2.48 -1.19 5.88
CA ALA A 205 2.29 0.20 5.47
C ALA A 205 2.68 1.23 6.55
N VAL A 206 2.50 0.91 7.83
CA VAL A 206 2.85 1.80 8.95
C VAL A 206 4.37 1.98 9.02
N GLU A 207 5.11 0.89 8.95
CA GLU A 207 6.57 0.91 8.89
C GLU A 207 7.07 1.61 7.62
N ALA A 208 6.37 1.45 6.49
CA ALA A 208 6.70 2.11 5.23
C ALA A 208 6.67 3.64 5.36
N VAL A 209 5.62 4.20 5.99
CA VAL A 209 5.53 5.64 6.24
C VAL A 209 6.64 6.13 7.16
N LYS A 210 6.87 5.43 8.28
CA LYS A 210 7.93 5.80 9.22
C LYS A 210 9.29 5.84 8.52
N MET A 211 9.57 4.81 7.73
CA MET A 211 10.80 4.71 6.96
C MET A 211 10.92 5.80 5.91
N ALA A 212 9.85 6.10 5.16
CA ALA A 212 9.86 7.19 4.20
C ALA A 212 10.22 8.51 4.88
N LYS A 213 9.58 8.84 6.02
CA LYS A 213 9.90 10.06 6.79
C LYS A 213 11.36 10.12 7.22
N GLU A 214 11.92 9.00 7.72
CA GLU A 214 13.33 8.91 8.11
C GLU A 214 14.28 9.13 6.93
N LEU A 215 13.98 8.56 5.76
CA LEU A 215 14.81 8.65 4.55
C LEU A 215 14.93 10.08 4.00
N VAL A 216 13.88 10.89 4.16
CA VAL A 216 13.83 12.26 3.65
C VAL A 216 13.91 13.35 4.75
N GLY A 217 14.08 12.95 6.01
CA GLY A 217 14.27 13.88 7.13
C GLY A 217 13.01 14.66 7.53
N MET A 218 11.82 14.04 7.43
CA MET A 218 10.53 14.63 7.85
C MET A 218 10.16 14.29 9.31
N ALA A 219 11.14 13.96 10.17
CA ALA A 219 10.93 13.51 11.55
C ALA A 219 10.70 14.65 12.54
#